data_AF-A0A9Q3E461-F1
#
_entry.id   AF-A0A9Q3E461-F1
#
_cell.length_a   1.000
_cell.length_b   1.000
_cell.length_c   1.000
_cell.angle_alpha   90.00
_cell.angle_beta   90.00
_cell.angle_gamma   90.00
#
_symmetry.space_group_name_H-M   'P 1'
#
loop_
_entity.id
_entity.type
_entity.pdbx_description
1 polymer ?
#
loop_
_entity_poly.entity_id
_entity_poly.type
_entity_poly.pdbx_seq_one_letter_code
_entity_poly.pdbx_strand_id
1 'polypeptide(L)'
;MIGHVVLAYIKANKSIVRALRNLCSHIQGSPKQRQAFIQACDKTRDPKLLPINIPMTRWNYFLLQMKRAESLILSIQLYTATPEGSRYELSNEIWSEIELMQPILSLIEQSCNVFQSKAPMKHLVLPYYHVILKQLSHYEQFIPKTWHNVCVAASSKLKKYYNHKMQNNYTLTAMLLNPKYRKEIFKCLGVPAERSHMIIDVLCQEFSGLKAEKAKKDEALN
;
A
#
# COMPACT_ATOMS: atom_id res chain seq x y z
N MET A 1 -1.55 5.45 6.93
CA MET A 1 -0.78 4.19 7.07
C MET A 1 0.18 4.01 5.89
N ILE A 2 -0.32 3.73 4.68
CA ILE A 2 0.50 3.59 3.44
C ILE A 2 1.11 4.89 2.96
N GLY A 3 0.37 5.98 3.11
CA GLY A 3 0.84 7.31 2.71
C GLY A 3 2.22 7.61 3.26
N HIS A 4 2.60 7.08 4.42
CA HIS A 4 3.93 7.31 4.98
C HIS A 4 5.06 6.49 4.38
N VAL A 5 4.79 5.28 3.86
CA VAL A 5 5.77 4.48 3.11
C VAL A 5 5.95 5.10 1.72
N VAL A 6 4.85 5.43 1.07
CA VAL A 6 4.83 6.17 -0.21
C VAL A 6 5.49 7.55 -0.04
N LEU A 7 5.29 8.25 1.08
CA LEU A 7 5.96 9.54 1.37
C LEU A 7 7.45 9.37 1.68
N ALA A 8 7.86 8.32 2.40
CA ALA A 8 9.29 8.03 2.60
C ALA A 8 9.97 7.78 1.25
N TYR A 9 9.28 7.06 0.37
CA TYR A 9 9.69 6.86 -1.01
C TYR A 9 9.74 8.17 -1.82
N ILE A 10 8.68 8.99 -1.81
CA ILE A 10 8.65 10.28 -2.51
C ILE A 10 9.79 11.18 -2.04
N LYS A 11 10.13 11.12 -0.75
CA LYS A 11 11.26 11.88 -0.20
C LYS A 11 12.60 11.37 -0.70
N ALA A 12 12.78 10.07 -0.88
CA ALA A 12 14.01 9.47 -1.39
C ALA A 12 14.18 9.67 -2.91
N ASN A 13 13.08 9.66 -3.67
CA ASN A 13 13.10 9.67 -5.14
C ASN A 13 12.41 10.91 -5.71
N LYS A 14 12.79 12.07 -5.18
CA LYS A 14 12.23 13.36 -5.60
C LYS A 14 12.43 13.62 -7.09
N SER A 15 13.51 13.10 -7.69
CA SER A 15 13.82 13.24 -9.13
C SER A 15 12.76 12.58 -10.00
N ILE A 16 12.50 11.28 -9.80
CA ILE A 16 11.50 10.50 -10.55
C ILE A 16 10.12 11.12 -10.39
N VAL A 17 9.71 11.36 -9.14
CA VAL A 17 8.39 11.91 -8.83
C VAL A 17 8.20 13.27 -9.48
N ARG A 18 9.24 14.11 -9.48
CA ARG A 18 9.21 15.43 -10.11
C ARG A 18 9.16 15.32 -11.62
N ALA A 19 9.97 14.46 -12.24
CA ALA A 19 10.00 14.28 -13.69
C ALA A 19 8.62 13.82 -14.22
N LEU A 20 8.08 12.76 -13.64
CA LEU A 20 6.77 12.22 -14.01
C LEU A 20 5.65 13.26 -13.79
N ARG A 21 5.70 13.99 -12.67
CA ARG A 21 4.73 15.05 -12.36
C ARG A 21 4.82 16.22 -13.33
N ASN A 22 6.03 16.65 -13.68
CA ASN A 22 6.25 17.75 -14.60
C ASN A 22 5.69 17.41 -15.99
N LEU A 23 5.98 16.19 -16.49
CA LEU A 23 5.40 15.67 -17.72
C LEU A 23 3.87 15.65 -17.66
N CYS A 24 3.29 15.05 -16.61
CA CYS A 24 1.83 14.97 -16.45
C CYS A 24 1.18 16.37 -16.37
N SER A 25 1.82 17.30 -15.65
CA SER A 25 1.33 18.68 -15.50
C SER A 25 1.42 19.44 -16.82
N HIS A 26 2.47 19.21 -17.60
CA HIS A 26 2.62 19.81 -18.91
C HIS A 26 1.55 19.32 -19.89
N ILE A 27 1.40 18.00 -20.05
CA ILE A 27 0.42 17.41 -20.96
C ILE A 27 -1.00 17.86 -20.60
N GLN A 28 -1.31 17.92 -19.30
CA GLN A 28 -2.63 18.36 -18.85
C GLN A 28 -2.80 19.88 -18.79
N GLY A 29 -1.75 20.67 -18.97
CA GLY A 29 -1.73 22.11 -18.69
C GLY A 29 -2.63 22.94 -19.61
N SER A 30 -2.89 22.48 -20.83
CA SER A 30 -3.77 23.17 -21.78
C SER A 30 -4.54 22.21 -22.69
N PRO A 31 -5.70 22.61 -23.25
CA PRO A 31 -6.44 21.80 -24.22
C PRO A 31 -5.60 21.40 -25.44
N LYS A 32 -4.76 22.32 -25.94
CA LYS A 32 -3.85 22.07 -27.07
C LYS A 32 -2.86 20.95 -26.77
N GLN A 33 -2.24 20.96 -25.59
CA GLN A 33 -1.30 19.90 -25.17
C GLN A 33 -2.00 18.56 -25.01
N ARG A 34 -3.20 18.55 -24.43
CA ARG A 34 -4.01 17.32 -24.30
C ARG A 34 -4.35 16.74 -25.67
N GLN A 35 -4.78 17.59 -26.61
CA GLN A 35 -5.11 17.14 -27.96
C GLN A 35 -3.88 16.61 -28.71
N ALA A 36 -2.73 17.30 -28.60
CA ALA A 36 -1.48 16.83 -29.18
C ALA A 36 -1.04 15.46 -28.60
N PHE A 37 -1.20 15.26 -27.29
CA PHE A 37 -0.93 13.96 -26.67
C PHE A 37 -1.91 12.88 -27.12
N ILE A 38 -3.20 13.21 -27.24
CA ILE A 38 -4.21 12.28 -27.75
C ILE A 38 -3.90 11.87 -29.20
N GLN A 39 -3.42 12.80 -30.04
CA GLN A 39 -2.96 12.48 -31.39
C GLN A 39 -1.73 11.57 -31.38
N ALA A 40 -0.85 11.68 -30.39
CA ALA A 40 0.24 10.72 -30.20
C ALA A 40 -0.31 9.34 -29.84
N CYS A 41 -1.33 9.25 -28.97
CA CYS A 41 -2.00 7.99 -28.64
C CYS A 41 -2.65 7.35 -29.88
N ASP A 42 -3.25 8.15 -30.77
CA ASP A 42 -3.86 7.65 -32.02
C ASP A 42 -2.85 7.02 -32.99
N LYS A 43 -1.56 7.34 -32.84
CA LYS A 43 -0.46 6.82 -33.65
C LYS A 43 0.25 5.62 -33.00
N THR A 44 -0.11 5.28 -31.77
CA THR A 44 0.46 4.15 -31.02
C THR A 44 -0.62 3.11 -30.74
N ARG A 45 -0.24 2.03 -30.05
CA ARG A 45 -1.20 1.00 -29.58
C ARG A 45 -1.64 1.24 -28.13
N ASP A 46 -1.23 2.36 -27.55
CA ASP A 46 -1.56 2.68 -26.17
C ASP A 46 -3.05 3.07 -26.05
N PRO A 47 -3.65 2.91 -24.85
CA PRO A 47 -4.99 3.39 -24.60
C PRO A 47 -5.07 4.91 -24.77
N LYS A 48 -6.17 5.38 -25.36
CA LYS A 48 -6.46 6.81 -25.57
C LYS A 48 -6.83 7.52 -24.26
N LEU A 49 -5.86 7.65 -23.37
CA LEU A 49 -5.99 8.17 -22.02
C LEU A 49 -4.94 9.25 -21.76
N LEU A 50 -5.29 10.25 -20.95
CA LEU A 50 -4.29 11.22 -20.49
C LEU A 50 -3.46 10.63 -19.33
N PRO A 51 -2.20 11.08 -19.16
CA PRO A 51 -1.42 10.82 -17.95
C PRO A 51 -2.19 11.32 -16.72
N ILE A 52 -1.94 10.76 -15.54
CA ILE A 52 -2.65 11.15 -14.32
C ILE A 52 -1.95 12.34 -13.65
N ASN A 53 -2.69 13.41 -13.35
CA ASN A 53 -2.21 14.50 -12.50
C ASN A 53 -3.15 14.70 -11.31
N ILE A 54 -2.93 13.94 -10.23
CA ILE A 54 -3.75 14.01 -9.02
C ILE A 54 -2.96 14.74 -7.93
N PRO A 55 -3.62 15.57 -7.09
CA PRO A 55 -2.97 16.18 -5.93
C PRO A 55 -2.35 15.12 -4.99
N MET A 56 -1.20 15.46 -4.40
CA MET A 56 -0.39 14.57 -3.53
C MET A 56 -1.10 14.11 -2.24
N THR A 57 -2.35 14.53 -2.01
CA THR A 57 -3.13 14.25 -0.82
C THR A 57 -3.71 12.82 -0.80
N ARG A 58 -3.78 12.12 -1.94
CA ARG A 58 -4.18 10.71 -1.99
C ARG A 58 -2.98 9.79 -1.80
N TRP A 59 -3.06 8.87 -0.83
CA TRP A 59 -1.92 8.04 -0.42
C TRP A 59 -1.34 7.14 -1.53
N ASN A 60 -2.09 6.84 -2.58
CA ASN A 60 -1.68 6.01 -3.72
C ASN A 60 -1.43 6.80 -5.02
N TYR A 61 -1.43 8.15 -4.98
CA TYR A 61 -1.39 8.96 -6.20
C TYR A 61 -0.20 8.58 -7.10
N PHE A 62 0.97 8.37 -6.51
CA PHE A 62 2.19 8.14 -7.27
C PHE A 62 2.19 6.76 -7.94
N LEU A 63 1.67 5.73 -7.27
CA LEU A 63 1.48 4.41 -7.87
C LEU A 63 0.54 4.47 -9.07
N LEU A 64 -0.58 5.19 -8.94
CA LEU A 64 -1.52 5.38 -10.05
C LEU A 64 -0.87 6.13 -11.21
N GLN A 65 -0.04 7.13 -10.92
CA GLN A 65 0.71 7.85 -11.95
C GLN A 65 1.69 6.96 -12.68
N MET A 66 2.46 6.13 -11.98
CA MET A 66 3.39 5.17 -12.61
C MET A 66 2.66 4.15 -13.48
N LYS A 67 1.62 3.49 -12.94
CA LYS A 67 0.81 2.54 -13.71
C LYS A 67 0.23 3.15 -14.98
N ARG A 68 -0.24 4.41 -14.89
CA ARG A 68 -0.74 5.13 -16.07
C ARG A 68 0.39 5.46 -17.04
N ALA A 69 1.53 5.93 -16.56
CA ALA A 69 2.66 6.29 -17.41
C ALA A 69 3.22 5.07 -18.16
N GLU A 70 3.35 3.93 -17.48
CA GLU A 70 3.75 2.66 -18.09
C GLU A 70 2.76 2.23 -19.19
N SER A 71 1.45 2.33 -18.93
CA SER A 71 0.43 2.04 -19.96
C SER A 71 0.46 2.98 -21.16
N LEU A 72 1.15 4.11 -21.07
CA LEU A 72 1.22 5.17 -22.09
C LEU A 72 2.65 5.36 -22.62
N ILE A 73 3.54 4.39 -22.43
CA ILE A 73 4.98 4.55 -22.67
C ILE A 73 5.29 4.99 -24.11
N LEU A 74 4.65 4.37 -25.10
CA LEU A 74 4.89 4.68 -26.52
C LEU A 74 4.38 6.08 -26.87
N SER A 75 3.22 6.44 -26.32
CA SER A 75 2.60 7.75 -26.54
C SER A 75 3.39 8.86 -25.87
N ILE A 76 3.94 8.59 -24.68
CA ILE A 76 4.84 9.50 -23.99
C ILE A 76 6.11 9.70 -24.81
N GLN A 77 6.76 8.62 -25.26
CA GLN A 77 7.97 8.71 -26.09
C GLN A 77 7.72 9.47 -27.39
N LEU A 78 6.61 9.18 -28.09
CA LEU A 78 6.24 9.85 -29.32
C LEU A 78 5.92 11.35 -29.09
N TYR A 79 5.25 11.67 -28.00
CA TYR A 79 4.95 13.05 -27.63
C TYR A 79 6.21 13.82 -27.21
N THR A 80 7.12 13.19 -26.45
CA THR A 80 8.37 13.82 -26.01
C THR A 80 9.38 13.94 -27.15
N ALA A 81 9.23 13.20 -28.24
CA ALA A 81 10.02 13.41 -29.45
C ALA A 81 9.68 14.73 -30.20
N THR A 82 8.58 15.41 -29.85
CA THR A 82 8.24 16.70 -30.46
C THR A 82 8.94 17.88 -29.77
N PRO A 83 9.11 19.03 -30.46
CA PRO A 83 9.71 20.22 -29.84
C PRO A 83 9.00 20.68 -28.56
N GLU A 84 7.67 20.51 -28.50
CA GLU A 84 6.87 20.88 -27.32
C GLU A 84 7.11 19.98 -26.11
N GLY A 85 7.34 18.69 -26.35
CA GLY A 85 7.47 17.65 -25.32
C GLY A 85 8.89 17.32 -24.90
N SER A 86 9.91 17.64 -25.71
CA SER A 86 11.31 17.22 -25.54
C SER A 86 11.91 17.49 -24.15
N ARG A 87 11.63 18.66 -23.57
CA ARG A 87 12.11 19.02 -22.21
C ARG A 87 11.53 18.16 -21.08
N TYR A 88 10.54 17.30 -21.36
CA TYR A 88 9.90 16.40 -20.41
C TYR A 88 10.17 14.92 -20.73
N GLU A 89 11.09 14.63 -21.64
CA GLU A 89 11.52 13.27 -21.91
C GLU A 89 12.02 12.59 -20.63
N LEU A 90 11.56 11.36 -20.42
CA LEU A 90 11.98 10.54 -19.29
C LEU A 90 13.10 9.62 -19.76
N SER A 91 14.23 9.65 -19.05
CA SER A 91 15.38 8.81 -19.40
C SER A 91 15.09 7.32 -19.16
N ASN A 92 15.86 6.44 -19.80
CA ASN A 92 15.72 5.00 -19.64
C ASN A 92 15.97 4.55 -18.19
N GLU A 93 16.80 5.28 -17.44
CA GLU A 93 17.02 5.05 -16.02
C GLU A 93 15.74 5.27 -15.23
N ILE A 94 14.99 6.35 -15.53
CA ILE A 94 13.71 6.64 -14.87
C ILE A 94 12.69 5.53 -15.16
N TRP A 95 12.62 5.04 -16.39
CA TRP A 95 11.74 3.92 -16.75
C TRP A 95 12.10 2.64 -16.02
N SER A 96 13.38 2.29 -15.98
CA SER A 96 13.88 1.12 -15.26
C SER A 96 13.57 1.21 -13.76
N GLU A 97 13.69 2.40 -13.18
CA GLU A 97 13.33 2.64 -11.78
C GLU A 97 11.82 2.48 -11.53
N ILE A 98 10.95 2.94 -12.44
CA ILE A 98 9.50 2.76 -12.34
C ILE A 98 9.15 1.26 -12.36
N GLU A 99 9.72 0.48 -13.29
CA GLU A 99 9.48 -0.96 -13.43
C GLU A 99 9.88 -1.74 -12.15
N LEU A 100 11.05 -1.45 -11.58
CA LEU A 100 11.51 -2.09 -10.33
C LEU A 100 10.58 -1.82 -9.15
N MET A 101 9.92 -0.68 -9.16
CA MET A 101 9.16 -0.17 -8.02
C MET A 101 7.69 -0.57 -7.98
N GLN A 102 7.11 -0.74 -9.15
CA GLN A 102 5.71 -1.03 -9.30
C GLN A 102 5.25 -2.29 -8.54
N PRO A 103 6.03 -3.41 -8.47
CA PRO A 103 5.66 -4.57 -7.68
C PRO A 103 5.56 -4.28 -6.18
N ILE A 104 6.53 -3.53 -5.63
CA ILE A 104 6.59 -3.19 -4.21
C ILE A 104 5.38 -2.33 -3.81
N LEU A 105 5.08 -1.31 -4.61
CA LEU A 105 3.96 -0.42 -4.32
C LEU A 105 2.61 -1.09 -4.59
N SER A 106 2.51 -1.96 -5.59
CA SER A 106 1.30 -2.74 -5.89
C SER A 106 0.97 -3.73 -4.77
N LEU A 107 1.97 -4.37 -4.17
CA LEU A 107 1.79 -5.22 -3.00
C LEU A 107 1.11 -4.45 -1.85
N ILE A 108 1.60 -3.23 -1.60
CA ILE A 108 1.06 -2.39 -0.54
C ILE A 108 -0.37 -1.96 -0.89
N GLU A 109 -0.64 -1.60 -2.15
CA GLU A 109 -2.00 -1.27 -2.61
C GLU A 109 -2.98 -2.42 -2.44
N GLN A 110 -2.61 -3.62 -2.90
CA GLN A 110 -3.43 -4.84 -2.77
C GLN A 110 -3.78 -5.12 -1.31
N SER A 111 -2.77 -5.05 -0.42
CA SER A 111 -2.96 -5.22 1.02
C SER A 111 -3.96 -4.22 1.61
N CYS A 112 -4.10 -3.05 0.99
CA CYS A 112 -4.91 -1.97 1.52
C CYS A 112 -6.33 -1.95 0.95
N ASN A 113 -6.51 -2.42 -0.28
CA ASN A 113 -7.83 -2.66 -0.84
C ASN A 113 -8.63 -3.69 -0.03
N VAL A 114 -7.94 -4.67 0.57
CA VAL A 114 -8.54 -5.66 1.48
C VAL A 114 -9.20 -4.99 2.70
N PHE A 115 -8.57 -3.94 3.24
CA PHE A 115 -9.10 -3.18 4.38
C PHE A 115 -10.17 -2.14 4.02
N GLN A 116 -10.47 -1.96 2.73
CA GLN A 116 -11.58 -1.10 2.28
C GLN A 116 -12.92 -1.86 2.17
N SER A 117 -12.91 -3.18 2.40
CA SER A 117 -14.14 -3.97 2.39
C SER A 117 -15.06 -3.62 3.57
N LYS A 118 -16.36 -3.84 3.40
CA LYS A 118 -17.37 -3.66 4.48
C LYS A 118 -17.32 -4.76 5.55
N ALA A 119 -16.51 -5.80 5.34
CA ALA A 119 -16.41 -6.94 6.24
C ALA A 119 -15.55 -6.60 7.48
N PRO A 120 -15.74 -7.31 8.61
CA PRO A 120 -14.88 -7.14 9.79
C PRO A 120 -13.48 -7.70 9.55
N MET A 121 -12.54 -6.85 9.12
CA MET A 121 -11.18 -7.26 8.72
C MET A 121 -10.10 -7.06 9.80
N LYS A 122 -10.47 -6.72 11.03
CA LYS A 122 -9.50 -6.37 12.08
C LYS A 122 -8.53 -7.51 12.41
N HIS A 123 -8.97 -8.76 12.24
CA HIS A 123 -8.17 -9.97 12.41
C HIS A 123 -7.09 -10.16 11.32
N LEU A 124 -7.22 -9.48 10.17
CA LEU A 124 -6.24 -9.56 9.09
C LEU A 124 -5.07 -8.58 9.24
N VAL A 125 -5.18 -7.61 10.15
CA VAL A 125 -4.21 -6.51 10.24
C VAL A 125 -2.78 -7.03 10.42
N LEU A 126 -2.52 -7.83 11.46
CA LEU A 126 -1.17 -8.35 11.72
C LEU A 126 -0.66 -9.31 10.64
N PRO A 127 -1.45 -10.28 10.14
CA PRO A 127 -1.04 -11.13 9.02
C PRO A 127 -0.57 -10.34 7.79
N TYR A 128 -1.30 -9.28 7.40
CA TYR A 128 -0.93 -8.49 6.23
C TYR A 128 0.37 -7.70 6.46
N TYR A 129 0.54 -7.10 7.63
CA TYR A 129 1.83 -6.48 7.97
C TYR A 129 2.99 -7.46 7.90
N HIS A 130 2.80 -8.67 8.43
CA HIS A 130 3.83 -9.71 8.41
C HIS A 130 4.21 -10.10 6.98
N VAL A 131 3.23 -10.30 6.09
CA VAL A 131 3.46 -10.60 4.68
C VAL A 131 4.23 -9.47 3.98
N ILE A 132 3.80 -8.21 4.16
CA ILE A 132 4.49 -7.06 3.56
C ILE A 132 5.92 -6.96 4.07
N LEU A 133 6.13 -7.10 5.38
CA LEU A 133 7.48 -7.05 5.98
C LEU A 133 8.38 -8.17 5.46
N LYS A 134 7.86 -9.39 5.33
CA LYS A 134 8.60 -10.53 4.77
C LYS A 134 8.99 -10.26 3.31
N GLN A 135 8.07 -9.74 2.50
CA GLN A 135 8.37 -9.42 1.10
C GLN A 135 9.36 -8.26 0.98
N LEU A 136 9.24 -7.20 1.78
CA LEU A 136 10.23 -6.12 1.80
C LEU A 136 11.62 -6.64 2.20
N SER A 137 11.72 -7.52 3.20
CA SER A 137 13.00 -8.13 3.58
C SER A 137 13.58 -9.02 2.49
N HIS A 138 12.74 -9.65 1.67
CA HIS A 138 13.19 -10.37 0.49
C HIS A 138 13.73 -9.39 -0.55
N TYR A 139 12.98 -8.33 -0.89
CA TYR A 139 13.45 -7.30 -1.83
C TYR A 139 14.74 -6.62 -1.37
N GLU A 140 14.94 -6.39 -0.08
CA GLU A 140 16.18 -5.82 0.47
C GLU A 140 17.45 -6.59 0.05
N GLN A 141 17.34 -7.88 -0.27
CA GLN A 141 18.45 -8.74 -0.70
C GLN A 141 18.75 -8.66 -2.21
N PHE A 142 17.76 -8.30 -3.03
CA PHE A 142 17.85 -8.38 -4.50
C PHE A 142 17.80 -7.01 -5.20
N ILE A 143 17.43 -5.95 -4.48
CA ILE A 143 17.37 -4.60 -5.06
C ILE A 143 18.75 -3.93 -5.13
N PRO A 144 18.98 -3.04 -6.09
CA PRO A 144 20.20 -2.24 -6.16
C PRO A 144 20.43 -1.43 -4.87
N LYS A 145 21.70 -1.11 -4.57
CA LYS A 145 22.08 -0.34 -3.35
C LYS A 145 21.35 1.00 -3.24
N THR A 146 21.04 1.64 -4.37
CA THR A 146 20.25 2.88 -4.43
C THR A 146 18.86 2.71 -3.81
N TRP A 147 18.28 1.52 -3.93
CA TRP A 147 16.94 1.16 -3.46
C TRP A 147 16.91 0.53 -2.08
N HIS A 148 18.05 0.02 -1.61
CA HIS A 148 18.19 -0.60 -0.30
C HIS A 148 17.72 0.35 0.82
N ASN A 149 18.17 1.60 0.82
CA ASN A 149 17.80 2.59 1.83
C ASN A 149 16.28 2.88 1.86
N VAL A 150 15.62 2.83 0.71
CA VAL A 150 14.16 3.01 0.60
C VAL A 150 13.43 1.86 1.27
N CYS A 151 13.84 0.62 0.98
CA CYS A 151 13.23 -0.56 1.57
C CYS A 151 13.48 -0.63 3.07
N VAL A 152 14.71 -0.34 3.53
CA VAL A 152 15.03 -0.25 4.96
C VAL A 152 14.17 0.79 5.67
N ALA A 153 14.00 1.98 5.08
CA ALA A 153 13.14 3.02 5.65
C ALA A 153 11.65 2.60 5.69
N ALA A 154 11.16 1.94 4.63
CA ALA A 154 9.81 1.40 4.56
C ALA A 154 9.60 0.30 5.61
N SER A 155 10.49 -0.68 5.68
CA SER A 155 10.51 -1.79 6.64
C SER A 155 10.56 -1.27 8.08
N SER A 156 11.47 -0.34 8.39
CA SER A 156 11.58 0.27 9.73
C SER A 156 10.26 0.93 10.15
N LYS A 157 9.61 1.64 9.24
CA LYS A 157 8.36 2.33 9.53
C LYS A 157 7.18 1.36 9.66
N LEU A 158 7.10 0.35 8.80
CA LEU A 158 6.09 -0.71 8.91
C LEU A 158 6.25 -1.52 10.19
N LYS A 159 7.48 -1.83 10.63
CA LYS A 159 7.76 -2.46 11.91
C LYS A 159 7.23 -1.63 13.08
N LYS A 160 7.39 -0.30 13.06
CA LYS A 160 6.80 0.58 14.11
C LYS A 160 5.28 0.43 14.18
N TYR A 161 4.59 0.46 13.03
CA TYR A 161 3.14 0.27 13.00
C TYR A 161 2.73 -1.15 13.40
N TYR A 162 3.48 -2.15 12.97
CA TYR A 162 3.28 -3.54 13.38
C TYR A 162 3.33 -3.69 14.89
N ASN A 163 4.39 -3.17 15.52
CA ASN A 163 4.57 -3.20 16.97
C ASN A 163 3.45 -2.46 17.70
N HIS A 164 3.02 -1.30 17.18
CA HIS A 164 1.87 -0.58 17.72
C HIS A 164 0.57 -1.40 17.61
N LYS A 165 0.36 -2.14 16.52
CA LYS A 165 -0.83 -3.01 16.36
C LYS A 165 -0.74 -4.27 17.21
N MET A 166 0.45 -4.81 17.41
CA MET A 166 0.73 -5.87 18.39
C MET A 166 0.39 -5.43 19.82
N GLN A 167 0.53 -4.13 20.11
CA GLN A 167 0.13 -3.53 21.39
C GLN A 167 -1.36 -3.33 21.58
N ASN A 168 -2.17 -3.51 20.52
CA ASN A 168 -3.59 -3.24 20.55
C ASN A 168 -4.39 -4.52 20.86
N ASN A 169 -4.91 -4.62 22.10
CA ASN A 169 -5.69 -5.77 22.55
C ASN A 169 -6.86 -6.10 21.61
N TYR A 170 -7.60 -5.11 21.12
CA TYR A 170 -8.71 -5.37 20.20
C TYR A 170 -8.29 -6.05 18.89
N THR A 171 -7.06 -5.80 18.43
CA THR A 171 -6.54 -6.46 17.21
C THR A 171 -6.26 -7.92 17.49
N LEU A 172 -5.62 -8.22 18.63
CA LEU A 172 -5.33 -9.58 19.06
C LEU A 172 -6.59 -10.36 19.42
N THR A 173 -7.56 -9.74 20.11
CA THR A 173 -8.88 -10.32 20.39
C THR A 173 -9.61 -10.68 19.10
N ALA A 174 -9.67 -9.76 18.13
CA ALA A 174 -10.32 -10.04 16.84
C ALA A 174 -9.68 -11.23 16.12
N MET A 175 -8.36 -11.39 16.24
CA MET A 175 -7.64 -12.55 15.71
C MET A 175 -7.98 -13.84 16.47
N LEU A 176 -7.98 -13.81 17.80
CA LEU A 176 -8.26 -14.99 18.63
C LEU A 176 -9.67 -15.51 18.41
N LEU A 177 -10.64 -14.61 18.23
CA LEU A 177 -12.04 -14.97 17.97
C LEU A 177 -12.28 -15.54 16.58
N ASN A 178 -11.32 -15.39 15.65
CA ASN A 178 -11.49 -15.90 14.30
C ASN A 178 -10.93 -17.34 14.20
N PRO A 179 -11.77 -18.34 13.87
CA PRO A 179 -11.39 -19.75 13.88
C PRO A 179 -10.31 -20.12 12.86
N LYS A 180 -10.06 -19.26 11.85
CA LYS A 180 -8.96 -19.45 10.90
C LYS A 180 -7.58 -19.29 11.55
N TYR A 181 -7.50 -18.57 12.67
CA TYR A 181 -6.25 -18.29 13.37
C TYR A 181 -6.08 -19.22 14.55
N ARG A 182 -5.21 -20.21 14.38
CA ARG A 182 -4.80 -21.11 15.47
C ARG A 182 -3.60 -20.54 16.24
N LYS A 183 -3.29 -21.14 17.40
CA LYS A 183 -2.19 -20.72 18.28
C LYS A 183 -0.83 -20.65 17.56
N GLU A 184 -0.61 -21.50 16.55
CA GLU A 184 0.59 -21.52 15.74
C GLU A 184 0.79 -20.22 14.96
N ILE A 185 -0.30 -19.58 14.50
CA ILE A 185 -0.22 -18.33 13.77
C ILE A 185 0.22 -17.19 14.69
N PHE A 186 -0.19 -17.19 15.95
CA PHE A 186 0.27 -16.22 16.94
C PHE A 186 1.79 -16.31 17.15
N LYS A 187 2.32 -17.54 17.20
CA LYS A 187 3.76 -17.78 17.26
C LYS A 187 4.49 -17.28 16.00
N CYS A 188 3.96 -17.56 14.81
CA CYS A 188 4.54 -17.06 13.54
C CYS A 188 4.54 -15.53 13.44
N LEU A 189 3.55 -14.87 14.04
CA LEU A 189 3.46 -13.40 14.12
C LEU A 189 4.31 -12.80 15.25
N GLY A 190 4.94 -13.63 16.09
CA GLY A 190 5.73 -13.18 17.22
C GLY A 190 4.91 -12.56 18.35
N VAL A 191 3.63 -12.93 18.48
CA VAL A 191 2.79 -12.50 19.60
C VAL A 191 3.28 -13.19 20.87
N PRO A 192 3.60 -12.44 21.96
CA PRO A 192 4.00 -13.04 23.23
C PRO A 192 2.91 -13.94 23.79
N ALA A 193 3.27 -15.17 24.19
CA ALA A 193 2.33 -16.17 24.68
C ALA A 193 1.55 -15.69 25.91
N GLU A 194 2.22 -14.99 26.83
CA GLU A 194 1.62 -14.39 28.03
C GLU A 194 0.44 -13.48 27.69
N ARG A 195 0.57 -12.69 26.61
CA ARG A 195 -0.51 -11.81 26.17
C ARG A 195 -1.68 -12.56 25.57
N SER A 196 -1.41 -13.60 24.78
CA SER A 196 -2.47 -14.44 24.24
C SER A 196 -3.26 -15.09 25.38
N HIS A 197 -2.59 -15.57 26.43
CA HIS A 197 -3.25 -16.14 27.61
C HIS A 197 -4.08 -15.08 28.35
N MET A 198 -3.49 -13.92 28.68
CA MET A 198 -4.20 -12.84 29.35
C MET A 198 -5.49 -12.43 28.63
N ILE A 199 -5.47 -12.34 27.29
CA ILE A 199 -6.67 -12.00 26.52
C ILE A 199 -7.72 -13.13 26.59
N ILE A 200 -7.29 -14.39 26.51
CA ILE A 200 -8.20 -15.54 26.65
C ILE A 200 -8.85 -15.54 28.03
N ASP A 201 -8.09 -15.29 29.09
CA ASP A 201 -8.60 -15.29 30.47
C ASP A 201 -9.66 -14.22 30.66
N VAL A 202 -9.40 -13.00 30.18
CA VAL A 202 -10.37 -11.89 30.21
C VAL A 202 -11.64 -12.26 29.43
N LEU A 203 -11.50 -12.83 28.23
CA LEU A 203 -12.66 -13.25 27.42
C LEU A 203 -13.49 -14.35 28.11
N CYS A 204 -12.84 -15.31 28.76
CA CYS A 204 -13.51 -16.36 29.53
C CYS A 204 -14.28 -15.80 30.73
N GLN A 205 -13.69 -14.83 31.45
CA GLN A 205 -14.34 -14.15 32.58
C GLN A 205 -15.59 -13.38 32.12
N GLU A 206 -15.44 -12.55 31.08
CA GLU A 206 -16.55 -11.77 30.50
C GLU A 206 -17.67 -12.68 29.98
N PHE A 207 -17.33 -13.76 29.26
CA PHE A 207 -18.32 -14.71 28.76
C PHE A 207 -19.08 -15.41 29.90
N SER A 208 -18.38 -15.78 30.97
CA SER A 208 -19.00 -16.39 32.15
C SER A 208 -19.96 -15.42 32.85
N GLY A 209 -19.58 -14.14 32.97
CA GLY A 209 -20.43 -13.08 33.50
C GLY A 209 -21.70 -12.89 32.69
N LEU A 210 -21.59 -12.77 31.36
CA LEU A 210 -22.73 -12.64 30.45
C LEU A 210 -23.67 -13.84 30.52
N LYS A 211 -23.13 -15.06 30.67
CA LYS A 211 -23.94 -16.28 30.83
C LYS A 211 -24.74 -16.25 32.14
N ALA A 212 -24.13 -15.78 33.22
CA ALA A 212 -24.80 -15.64 34.52
C ALA A 212 -25.88 -14.56 34.51
N GLU A 213 -25.64 -13.42 33.85
CA GLU A 213 -26.65 -12.36 33.69
C GLU A 213 -27.84 -12.84 32.85
N LYS A 214 -27.58 -13.59 31.78
CA LYS A 214 -28.64 -14.16 30.95
C LYS A 214 -29.50 -15.14 31.74
N ALA A 215 -28.88 -16.05 32.51
CA ALA A 215 -29.60 -16.99 33.36
C ALA A 215 -30.52 -16.30 34.38
N LYS A 216 -30.03 -15.24 35.04
CA LYS A 216 -30.85 -14.44 35.98
C LYS A 216 -32.03 -13.75 35.31
N LYS A 217 -31.87 -13.28 34.06
CA LYS A 217 -32.97 -12.67 33.29
C LYS A 217 -34.01 -13.71 32.90
N ASP A 218 -33.56 -14.89 32.47
CA ASP A 218 -34.44 -15.99 32.06
C ASP A 218 -35.22 -16.56 33.28
N GLU A 219 -34.62 -16.55 34.48
CA GLU A 219 -35.30 -16.91 35.74
C GLU A 219 -36.31 -15.85 36.21
N ALA A 220 -36.07 -14.56 35.97
CA ALA A 220 -36.99 -13.47 36.35
C ALA A 220 -38.20 -13.33 35.42
N LEU A 221 -38.22 -14.03 34.28
CA LEU A 221 -39.29 -14.04 33.29
C LEU A 221 -40.22 -15.25 33.41
N ASN A 222 -39.90 -16.22 34.27
CA ASN A 222 -40.73 -17.38 34.61
C ASN A 222 -41.39 -17.19 35.98
#